data_AF-A0A811MYT4-F1
#
_entry.id   AF-A0A811MYT4-F1
#
_cell.length_a   1.000
_cell.length_b   1.000
_cell.length_c   1.000
_cell.angle_alpha   90.00
_cell.angle_beta   90.00
_cell.angle_gamma   90.00
#
_symmetry.space_group_name_H-M   'P 1'
#
loop_
_entity.id
_entity.type
_entity.pdbx_description
1 polymer ?
#
loop_
_entity_poly.entity_id
_entity_poly.type
_entity_poly.pdbx_seq_one_letter_code
_entity_poly.pdbx_strand_id
1 'polypeptide(L)'
;MAERERERKWKRASEEWVRRKRGRKRRKREGREGERQVGWTSDPMEALGEDVMGRVMDFLDARSVARCTVVSCAWRGIAADNRLSAP
;
A
#
# COMPACT_ATOMS: atom_id res chain seq x y z
N MET A 1 -4.25 -49.02 30.40
CA MET A 1 -5.37 -48.19 29.87
C MET A 1 -5.07 -46.69 29.96
N ALA A 2 -4.68 -46.16 31.12
CA ALA A 2 -4.42 -44.73 31.33
C ALA A 2 -3.30 -44.10 30.46
N GLU A 3 -2.30 -44.88 30.04
CA GLU A 3 -1.18 -44.38 29.21
C GLU A 3 -1.59 -44.11 27.76
N ARG A 4 -2.39 -45.01 27.17
CA ARG A 4 -2.98 -44.83 25.84
C ARG A 4 -3.94 -43.65 25.78
N GLU A 5 -4.60 -43.36 26.89
CA GLU A 5 -5.50 -42.22 27.00
C GLU A 5 -4.74 -40.88 27.04
N ARG A 6 -3.61 -40.84 27.76
CA ARG A 6 -2.68 -39.71 27.73
C ARG A 6 -2.11 -39.48 26.35
N GLU A 7 -1.64 -40.52 25.67
CA GLU A 7 -1.09 -40.42 24.32
C GLU A 7 -2.11 -39.88 23.31
N ARG A 8 -3.37 -40.34 23.39
CA ARG A 8 -4.48 -39.80 22.58
C ARG A 8 -4.75 -38.34 22.88
N LYS A 9 -4.68 -37.94 24.15
CA LYS A 9 -4.86 -36.54 24.58
C LYS A 9 -3.75 -35.64 24.05
N TRP A 10 -2.49 -36.11 24.12
CA TRP A 10 -1.33 -35.42 23.55
C TRP A 10 -1.41 -35.28 22.03
N LYS A 11 -1.85 -36.33 21.33
CA LYS A 11 -2.02 -36.29 19.88
C LYS A 11 -3.10 -35.27 19.45
N ARG A 12 -4.23 -35.25 20.14
CA ARG A 12 -5.29 -34.24 19.90
C ARG A 12 -4.81 -32.82 20.16
N ALA A 13 -4.11 -32.59 21.28
CA ALA A 13 -3.57 -31.29 21.63
C ALA A 13 -2.52 -30.80 20.61
N SER A 14 -1.67 -31.69 20.11
CA SER A 14 -0.69 -31.41 19.05
C SER A 14 -1.39 -31.03 17.74
N GLU A 15 -2.40 -31.79 17.33
CA GLU A 15 -3.17 -31.52 16.11
C GLU A 15 -3.94 -30.19 16.19
N GLU A 16 -4.50 -29.86 17.35
CA GLU A 16 -5.17 -28.58 17.61
C GLU A 16 -4.19 -27.42 17.52
N TRP A 17 -2.99 -27.56 18.11
CA TRP A 17 -1.94 -26.56 18.05
C TRP A 17 -1.50 -26.27 16.60
N VAL A 18 -1.37 -27.32 15.76
CA VAL A 18 -1.04 -27.18 14.33
C VAL A 18 -2.16 -26.47 13.57
N ARG A 19 -3.44 -26.81 13.82
CA ARG A 19 -4.59 -26.11 13.21
C ARG A 19 -4.62 -24.63 13.58
N ARG A 20 -4.42 -24.31 14.86
CA ARG A 20 -4.38 -22.92 15.36
C ARG A 20 -3.22 -22.13 14.74
N LYS A 21 -2.04 -22.75 14.59
CA LYS A 21 -0.87 -22.12 13.96
C LYS A 21 -1.11 -21.83 12.47
N ARG A 22 -1.75 -22.75 11.74
CA ARG A 22 -2.15 -22.55 10.33
C ARG A 22 -3.17 -21.42 10.20
N GLY A 23 -4.19 -21.38 11.07
CA GLY A 23 -5.18 -20.30 11.08
C GLY A 23 -4.56 -18.92 11.32
N ARG A 24 -3.63 -18.81 12.28
CA ARG A 24 -2.91 -17.56 12.56
C ARG A 24 -2.04 -17.11 11.38
N LYS A 25 -1.39 -18.04 10.68
CA LYS A 25 -0.60 -17.74 9.48
C LYS A 25 -1.48 -17.26 8.32
N ARG A 26 -2.69 -17.83 8.16
CA ARG A 26 -3.64 -17.43 7.13
C ARG A 26 -4.17 -16.01 7.37
N ARG A 27 -4.62 -15.71 8.60
CA ARG A 27 -5.04 -14.35 9.00
C ARG A 27 -3.94 -13.30 8.83
N LYS A 28 -2.68 -13.67 9.08
CA LYS A 28 -1.53 -12.77 8.86
C LYS A 28 -1.25 -12.50 7.37
N ARG A 29 -1.58 -13.43 6.48
CA ARG A 29 -1.49 -13.23 5.02
C ARG A 29 -2.66 -12.37 4.53
N GLU A 30 -3.88 -12.72 4.93
CA GLU A 30 -5.10 -11.97 4.59
C GLU A 30 -5.03 -10.51 5.09
N GLY A 31 -4.55 -10.27 6.32
CA GLY A 31 -4.34 -8.91 6.84
C GLY A 31 -3.28 -8.11 6.07
N ARG A 32 -2.19 -8.77 5.62
CA ARG A 32 -1.17 -8.12 4.78
C ARG A 32 -1.62 -7.85 3.35
N GLU A 33 -2.57 -8.63 2.83
CA GLU A 33 -3.15 -8.42 1.49
C GLU A 33 -4.21 -7.31 1.53
N GLY A 34 -5.00 -7.21 2.60
CA GLY A 34 -5.94 -6.11 2.81
C GLY A 34 -5.26 -4.75 3.05
N GLU A 35 -4.14 -4.72 3.76
CA GLU A 35 -3.38 -3.47 4.00
C GLU A 35 -2.60 -2.98 2.77
N ARG A 36 -2.38 -3.84 1.75
CA ARG A 36 -1.64 -3.47 0.52
C ARG A 36 -2.55 -3.05 -0.64
N GLN A 37 -3.87 -3.22 -0.52
CA GLN A 37 -4.83 -2.93 -1.59
C GLN A 37 -5.57 -1.60 -1.44
N VAL A 38 -5.11 -0.73 -0.52
CA VAL A 38 -5.50 0.68 -0.51
C VAL A 38 -4.34 1.53 -1.06
N GLY A 39 -3.65 1.01 -2.07
CA GLY A 39 -2.71 1.79 -2.86
C GLY A 39 -3.46 2.28 -4.09
N TRP A 40 -3.55 3.59 -4.30
CA TRP A 40 -3.82 4.15 -5.61
C TRP A 40 -2.86 3.47 -6.61
N THR A 41 -3.36 2.49 -7.35
CA THR A 41 -2.62 1.82 -8.42
C THR A 41 -2.64 2.64 -9.71
N SER A 42 -3.46 3.68 -9.77
CA SER A 42 -3.46 4.64 -10.86
C SER A 42 -2.48 5.76 -10.58
N ASP A 43 -1.71 6.13 -11.61
CA ASP A 43 -0.97 7.39 -11.60
C ASP A 43 -1.97 8.52 -11.29
N PRO A 44 -1.74 9.35 -10.25
CA PRO A 44 -2.59 10.49 -9.95
C PRO A 44 -2.78 11.41 -11.16
N MET A 45 -1.84 11.45 -12.10
CA MET A 45 -2.03 12.15 -13.38
C MET A 45 -3.19 11.57 -14.20
N GLU A 46 -3.29 10.25 -14.31
CA GLU A 46 -4.39 9.59 -15.03
C GLU A 46 -5.70 9.67 -14.25
N ALA A 47 -5.64 9.64 -12.92
CA ALA A 47 -6.83 9.65 -12.08
C ALA A 47 -7.47 11.04 -11.91
N LEU A 48 -6.65 12.10 -11.83
CA LEU A 48 -7.09 13.45 -11.53
C LEU A 48 -7.06 14.38 -12.75
N GLY A 49 -6.24 14.07 -13.75
CA GLY A 49 -6.07 14.89 -14.94
C GLY A 49 -5.23 16.15 -14.72
N GLU A 50 -4.86 16.79 -15.83
CA GLU A 50 -3.92 17.92 -15.84
C GLU A 50 -4.44 19.16 -15.11
N ASP A 51 -5.74 19.49 -15.24
CA ASP A 51 -6.34 20.67 -14.61
C ASP A 51 -6.35 20.62 -13.07
N VAL A 52 -6.58 19.44 -12.51
CA VAL A 52 -6.57 19.25 -11.04
C VAL A 52 -5.14 19.22 -10.54
N MET A 53 -4.25 18.52 -11.25
CA MET A 53 -2.84 18.45 -10.90
C MET A 53 -2.14 19.81 -11.02
N GLY A 54 -2.51 20.64 -11.99
CA GLY A 54 -2.06 22.04 -12.10
C GLY A 54 -2.44 22.86 -10.86
N ARG A 55 -3.70 22.77 -10.43
CA ARG A 55 -4.14 23.42 -9.18
C ARG A 55 -3.41 22.90 -7.95
N VAL A 56 -3.02 21.63 -7.91
CA VAL A 56 -2.17 21.09 -6.83
C VAL A 56 -0.78 21.73 -6.87
N MET A 57 -0.22 21.94 -8.06
CA MET A 57 1.08 22.60 -8.21
C MET A 57 1.07 24.07 -7.81
N ASP A 58 -0.05 24.77 -7.88
CA ASP A 58 -0.20 26.15 -7.38
C ASP A 58 0.06 26.27 -5.86
N PHE A 59 -0.12 25.19 -5.11
CA PHE A 59 0.16 25.15 -3.66
C PHE A 59 1.59 24.75 -3.32
N LEU A 60 2.42 24.41 -4.32
CA LEU A 60 3.78 23.96 -4.11
C LEU A 60 4.77 25.13 -4.23
N ASP A 61 5.80 25.11 -3.38
CA ASP A 61 6.92 26.01 -3.52
C ASP A 61 7.75 25.69 -4.77
N ALA A 62 8.52 26.67 -5.27
CA ALA A 62 9.30 26.54 -6.49
C ALA A 62 10.28 25.34 -6.50
N ARG A 63 10.86 24.98 -5.34
CA ARG A 63 11.75 23.81 -5.24
C ARG A 63 10.96 22.51 -5.32
N SER A 64 9.75 22.48 -4.78
CA SER A 64 8.84 21.34 -4.91
C SER A 64 8.33 21.17 -6.35
N VAL A 65 7.95 22.25 -7.02
CA VAL A 65 7.59 22.23 -8.46
C VAL A 65 8.78 21.74 -9.31
N ALA A 66 10.00 22.21 -9.03
CA ALA A 66 11.19 21.76 -9.74
C ALA A 66 11.43 20.24 -9.59
N ARG A 67 11.15 19.66 -8.41
CA ARG A 67 11.26 18.21 -8.20
C ARG A 67 10.24 17.42 -9.02
N CYS A 68 9.05 17.96 -9.29
CA CYS A 68 8.05 17.30 -10.14
C CYS A 68 8.53 17.09 -11.59
N THR A 69 9.44 17.93 -12.09
CA THR A 69 9.97 17.82 -13.46
C THR A 69 10.75 16.53 -13.75
N VAL A 70 11.21 15.83 -12.70
CA VAL A 70 11.98 14.59 -12.82
C VAL A 70 11.20 13.33 -12.43
N VAL A 71 9.91 13.46 -12.07
CA VAL A 71 9.05 12.32 -11.67
C VAL A 71 8.60 11.53 -12.90
N SER A 72 8.03 12.20 -13.91
CA SER A 72 7.65 11.59 -15.19
C SER A 72 7.47 12.66 -16.27
N CYS A 73 7.30 12.25 -17.53
CA CYS A 73 7.03 13.19 -18.63
C CYS A 73 5.73 13.99 -18.43
N ALA A 74 4.69 13.37 -17.89
CA ALA A 74 3.39 14.02 -17.68
C ALA A 74 3.47 15.07 -16.57
N TRP A 75 4.12 14.72 -15.44
CA TRP A 75 4.40 15.66 -14.35
C TRP A 75 5.30 16.82 -14.79
N ARG A 76 6.24 16.57 -15.71
CA ARG A 76 7.11 17.62 -16.27
C ARG A 76 6.33 18.64 -17.08
N GLY A 77 5.31 18.24 -17.84
CA GLY A 77 4.47 19.16 -18.62
C GLY A 77 3.81 20.19 -17.71
N ILE A 78 3.05 19.72 -16.72
CA ILE A 78 2.37 20.59 -15.76
C ILE A 78 3.35 21.42 -14.94
N ALA A 79 4.46 20.84 -14.48
CA ALA A 79 5.46 21.57 -13.71
C ALA A 79 6.17 22.65 -14.53
N ALA A 80 6.28 22.47 -15.85
CA ALA A 80 6.81 23.49 -16.75
C ALA A 80 5.79 24.58 -17.04
N ASP A 81 4.52 24.24 -17.20
CA ASP A 81 3.43 25.20 -17.41
C ASP A 81 3.17 26.06 -16.16
N ASN A 82 3.39 25.49 -14.97
CA ASN A 82 3.30 26.21 -13.70
C ASN A 82 4.46 27.21 -13.46
N ARG A 83 5.46 27.27 -14.35
CA ARG A 83 6.64 28.17 -14.21
C ARG A 83 6.38 29.64 -14.47
N LEU A 84 5.13 30.03 -14.69
CA LEU A 84 4.77 31.45 -14.85
C LEU A 84 4.27 32.11 -13.55
N SER A 85 4.14 31.35 -12.45
CA SER A 85 3.76 31.89 -11.14
C SER A 85 4.94 31.91 -10.18
N ALA A 86 5.89 32.81 -10.42
CA ALA A 86 6.68 33.41 -9.35
C ALA A 86 6.93 34.88 -9.73
N PRO A 87 6.79 35.84 -8.79
CA PRO A 87 6.88 37.28 -9.05
C PRO A 87 8.25 37.72 -9.58
#